data_AF-A0A3A8B1U1-F1
#
_entry.id   AF-A0A3A8B1U1-F1
#
_cell.length_a   1.000
_cell.length_b   1.000
_cell.length_c   1.000
_cell.angle_alpha   90.00
_cell.angle_beta   90.00
_cell.angle_gamma   90.00
#
_symmetry.space_group_name_H-M   'P 1'
#
loop_
_entity.id
_entity.type
_entity.pdbx_description
1 polymer ?
#
loop_
_entity_poly.entity_id
_entity_poly.type
_entity_poly.pdbx_seq_one_letter_code
_entity_poly.pdbx_strand_id
1 'polypeptide(L)'
;MSWLSTLAHDAEIAVFAAVGQHGLGLTETLGRQRGVRLVSSPRHARVLLVAGEVESAQARALERLHAQIPPPRGTVWWQAPRLFERGETVIGDDPGEAIRRAAGADDPEQRPDVPPHPWRGMGPHGQGGHGMMGGNPYGRPMAMTADDIRDGLTLDAYSARFGPFLPALPPGLVLDLTMQGDVIVSAAAASPPYPQGPEGDAPTLCAARMLRLMGIGPRAAHARGALMALPKGSGMRRRLAAWLRGETVTESPAPPPNALPGREWAEAVLWLASFPPSRLRAVCPEEAA
;
A
#
# COMPACT_ATOMS: atom_id res chain seq x y z
N MET A 1 4.92 36.36 -15.54
CA MET A 1 4.96 35.26 -14.54
C MET A 1 5.83 35.71 -13.38
N SER A 2 5.38 35.52 -12.13
CA SER A 2 6.14 35.96 -10.95
C SER A 2 7.16 34.89 -10.54
N TRP A 3 8.25 35.27 -9.88
CA TRP A 3 9.28 34.35 -9.41
C TRP A 3 8.72 33.25 -8.49
N LEU A 4 7.65 33.55 -7.74
CA LEU A 4 6.91 32.57 -6.94
C LEU A 4 6.17 31.54 -7.80
N SER A 5 5.63 31.94 -8.95
CA SER A 5 4.98 30.98 -9.89
C SER A 5 6.00 30.04 -10.53
N THR A 6 7.24 30.49 -10.73
CA THR A 6 8.33 29.64 -11.24
C THR A 6 8.82 28.66 -10.16
N LEU A 7 9.01 29.12 -8.91
CA LEU A 7 9.40 28.24 -7.80
C LEU A 7 8.32 27.21 -7.45
N ALA A 8 7.04 27.59 -7.51
CA ALA A 8 5.92 26.65 -7.30
C ALA A 8 5.78 25.62 -8.43
N HIS A 9 6.23 25.95 -9.64
CA HIS A 9 6.24 25.02 -10.78
C HIS A 9 7.27 23.88 -10.61
N ASP A 10 8.36 24.16 -9.90
CA ASP A 10 9.41 23.18 -9.60
C ASP A 10 9.15 22.36 -8.31
N ALA A 11 8.09 22.67 -7.57
CA ALA A 11 7.76 21.94 -6.34
C ALA A 11 7.22 20.54 -6.64
N GLU A 12 7.77 19.52 -5.97
CA GLU A 12 7.30 18.15 -6.11
C GLU A 12 5.87 17.98 -5.57
N ILE A 13 5.00 17.40 -6.39
CA ILE A 13 3.64 17.06 -5.99
C ILE A 13 3.68 15.71 -5.27
N ALA A 14 3.17 15.69 -4.03
CA ALA A 14 3.04 14.47 -3.26
C ALA A 14 1.86 13.63 -3.80
N VAL A 15 2.16 12.42 -4.28
CA VAL A 15 1.18 11.52 -4.91
C VAL A 15 1.10 10.22 -4.12
N PHE A 16 -0.10 9.81 -3.74
CA PHE A 16 -0.35 8.45 -3.26
C PHE A 16 -0.90 7.61 -4.40
N ALA A 17 -0.19 6.54 -4.75
CA ALA A 17 -0.58 5.66 -5.85
C ALA A 17 -1.38 4.45 -5.32
N ALA A 18 -2.65 4.37 -5.70
CA ALA A 18 -3.45 3.15 -5.63
C ALA A 18 -3.22 2.34 -6.90
N VAL A 19 -2.46 1.25 -6.78
CA VAL A 19 -2.00 0.45 -7.93
C VAL A 19 -2.98 -0.68 -8.22
N GLY A 20 -3.56 -0.66 -9.43
CA GLY A 20 -4.43 -1.68 -9.99
C GLY A 20 -3.68 -2.71 -10.85
N GLN A 21 -4.43 -3.44 -11.67
CA GLN A 21 -3.90 -4.36 -12.68
C GLN A 21 -3.02 -3.61 -13.68
N HIS A 22 -1.87 -4.18 -14.01
CA HIS A 22 -0.86 -3.57 -14.90
C HIS A 22 -0.31 -2.19 -14.46
N GLY A 23 -0.67 -1.69 -13.27
CA GLY A 23 -0.29 -0.36 -12.79
C GLY A 23 1.09 -0.26 -12.15
N LEU A 24 1.74 -1.40 -11.82
CA LEU A 24 2.98 -1.40 -11.06
C LEU A 24 4.14 -0.80 -11.86
N GLY A 25 4.32 -1.21 -13.12
CA GLY A 25 5.37 -0.67 -13.99
C GLY A 25 5.20 0.83 -14.26
N LEU A 26 3.94 1.25 -14.48
CA LEU A 26 3.55 2.65 -14.62
C LEU A 26 3.98 3.48 -13.39
N THR A 27 3.65 3.00 -12.19
CA THR A 27 3.93 3.70 -10.92
C THR A 27 5.43 3.77 -10.61
N GLU A 28 6.18 2.68 -10.82
CA GLU A 28 7.64 2.66 -10.58
C GLU A 28 8.40 3.53 -11.60
N THR A 29 7.86 3.72 -12.80
CA THR A 29 8.39 4.66 -13.81
C THR A 29 8.09 6.11 -13.41
N LEU A 30 6.86 6.39 -13.00
CA LEU A 30 6.44 7.70 -12.51
C LEU A 30 7.30 8.18 -11.32
N GLY A 31 7.65 7.29 -10.39
CA GLY A 31 8.49 7.61 -9.25
C GLY A 31 9.92 8.06 -9.60
N ARG A 32 10.34 7.94 -10.87
CA ARG A 32 11.62 8.42 -11.39
C ARG A 32 11.52 9.77 -12.09
N GLN A 33 10.31 10.22 -12.41
CA GLN A 33 10.07 11.50 -13.06
C GLN A 33 10.30 12.65 -12.06
N ARG A 34 10.75 13.80 -12.57
CA ARG A 34 10.89 15.01 -11.75
C ARG A 34 9.52 15.64 -11.48
N GLY A 35 9.37 16.29 -10.35
CA GLY A 35 8.13 17.01 -9.99
C GLY A 35 7.03 16.12 -9.40
N VAL A 36 7.26 14.81 -9.27
CA VAL A 36 6.35 13.88 -8.59
C VAL A 36 7.10 13.17 -7.47
N ARG A 37 6.51 13.17 -6.28
CA ARG A 37 7.01 12.43 -5.12
C ARG A 37 5.97 11.42 -4.67
N LEU A 38 6.25 10.15 -4.89
CA LEU A 38 5.41 9.06 -4.36
C LEU A 38 5.52 9.03 -2.83
N VAL A 39 4.38 9.09 -2.15
CA VAL A 39 4.30 8.99 -0.69
C VAL A 39 3.68 7.66 -0.26
N SER A 40 4.11 7.17 0.91
CA SER A 40 3.65 5.89 1.47
C SER A 40 2.34 5.98 2.28
N SER A 41 1.85 7.20 2.53
CA SER A 41 0.62 7.45 3.28
C SER A 41 -0.27 8.44 2.53
N PRO A 42 -1.58 8.19 2.40
CA PRO A 42 -2.51 9.13 1.78
C PRO A 42 -2.55 10.46 2.56
N ARG A 43 -2.26 10.43 3.87
CA ARG A 43 -2.20 11.64 4.72
C ARG A 43 -1.07 12.61 4.33
N HIS A 44 -0.08 12.15 3.58
CA HIS A 44 1.02 12.98 3.08
C HIS A 44 0.83 13.37 1.61
N ALA A 45 -0.27 12.94 0.99
CA ALA A 45 -0.51 13.14 -0.41
C ALA A 45 -1.31 14.41 -0.66
N ARG A 46 -1.20 14.87 -1.90
CA ARG A 46 -2.04 15.91 -2.48
C ARG A 46 -2.95 15.35 -3.57
N VAL A 47 -2.47 14.30 -4.26
CA VAL A 47 -3.18 13.64 -5.34
C VAL A 47 -3.31 12.15 -5.04
N LEU A 48 -4.53 11.61 -5.19
CA LEU A 48 -4.78 10.18 -5.34
C LEU A 48 -4.58 9.83 -6.81
N LEU A 49 -3.57 9.01 -7.11
CA LEU A 49 -3.38 8.45 -8.44
C LEU A 49 -3.86 7.00 -8.43
N VAL A 50 -4.88 6.68 -9.21
CA VAL A 50 -5.29 5.29 -9.48
C VAL A 50 -4.62 4.86 -10.77
N ALA A 51 -3.62 3.98 -10.67
CA ALA A 51 -2.81 3.53 -11.81
C ALA A 51 -3.19 2.10 -12.20
N GLY A 52 -3.73 1.90 -13.39
CA GLY A 52 -4.21 0.60 -13.87
C GLY A 52 -5.62 0.23 -13.37
N GLU A 53 -6.19 -0.83 -13.93
CA GLU A 53 -7.57 -1.23 -13.66
C GLU A 53 -7.77 -1.70 -12.22
N VAL A 54 -8.82 -1.24 -11.57
CA VAL A 54 -9.22 -1.67 -10.23
C VAL A 54 -10.59 -2.32 -10.31
N GLU A 55 -10.73 -3.49 -9.69
CA GLU A 55 -12.00 -4.19 -9.60
C GLU A 55 -13.07 -3.32 -8.92
N SER A 56 -14.30 -3.35 -9.44
CA SER A 56 -15.42 -2.56 -8.93
C SER A 56 -15.73 -2.83 -7.45
N ALA A 57 -15.47 -4.05 -6.97
CA ALA A 57 -15.59 -4.42 -5.55
C ALA A 57 -14.73 -3.55 -4.62
N GLN A 58 -13.64 -2.96 -5.13
CA GLN A 58 -12.74 -2.10 -4.36
C GLN A 58 -13.08 -0.61 -4.41
N ALA A 59 -14.20 -0.21 -5.04
CA ALA A 59 -14.66 1.19 -5.07
C ALA A 59 -14.70 1.80 -3.66
N ARG A 60 -15.26 1.06 -2.69
CA ARG A 60 -15.32 1.50 -1.28
C ARG A 60 -13.95 1.68 -0.63
N ALA A 61 -12.92 0.93 -1.07
CA ALA A 61 -11.56 1.07 -0.56
C ALA A 61 -10.89 2.34 -1.14
N LEU A 62 -11.11 2.63 -2.41
CA LEU A 62 -10.64 3.88 -3.05
C LEU A 62 -11.31 5.12 -2.44
N GLU A 63 -12.62 5.09 -2.21
CA GLU A 63 -13.34 6.17 -1.52
C GLU A 63 -12.74 6.48 -0.14
N ARG A 64 -12.37 5.43 0.63
CA ARG A 64 -11.71 5.59 1.93
C ARG A 64 -10.32 6.22 1.78
N LEU A 65 -9.54 5.82 0.78
CA LEU A 65 -8.24 6.43 0.51
C LEU A 65 -8.38 7.90 0.14
N HIS A 66 -9.33 8.22 -0.74
CA HIS A 66 -9.64 9.59 -1.13
C HIS A 66 -9.98 10.47 0.08
N ALA A 67 -10.85 9.98 0.97
CA ALA A 67 -11.19 10.67 2.23
C ALA A 67 -9.97 10.84 3.15
N GLN A 68 -9.00 9.92 3.11
CA GLN A 68 -7.79 10.00 3.92
C GLN A 68 -6.78 11.06 3.46
N ILE A 69 -6.87 11.55 2.22
CA ILE A 69 -6.01 12.64 1.75
C ILE A 69 -6.40 13.94 2.51
N PRO A 70 -5.50 14.88 2.83
CA PRO A 70 -5.91 16.18 3.37
C PRO A 70 -6.43 17.11 2.27
N PRO A 71 -7.37 18.04 2.54
CA PRO A 71 -7.76 19.03 1.56
C PRO A 71 -6.69 20.14 1.48
N PRO A 72 -6.60 20.87 0.35
CA PRO A 72 -7.25 20.52 -0.91
C PRO A 72 -6.70 19.21 -1.52
N ARG A 73 -7.50 18.50 -2.32
CA ARG A 73 -7.15 17.16 -2.84
C ARG A 73 -7.60 17.01 -4.29
N GLY A 74 -6.91 16.17 -5.05
CA GLY A 74 -7.35 15.80 -6.39
C GLY A 74 -7.18 14.32 -6.68
N THR A 75 -7.93 13.83 -7.67
CA THR A 75 -7.85 12.45 -8.15
C THR A 75 -7.42 12.38 -9.61
N VAL A 76 -6.55 11.43 -9.96
CA VAL A 76 -6.19 11.10 -11.35
C VAL A 76 -6.39 9.59 -11.55
N TRP A 77 -7.11 9.24 -12.62
CA TRP A 77 -7.31 7.87 -13.08
C TRP A 77 -6.41 7.63 -14.28
N TRP A 78 -5.28 6.97 -14.08
CA TRP A 78 -4.28 6.74 -15.10
C TRP A 78 -4.36 5.31 -15.62
N GLN A 79 -4.77 5.15 -16.88
CA GLN A 79 -5.07 3.86 -17.49
C GLN A 79 -6.06 3.03 -16.66
N ALA A 80 -7.03 3.72 -16.05
CA ALA A 80 -8.00 3.14 -15.12
C ALA A 80 -9.40 3.71 -15.40
N PRO A 81 -10.46 2.88 -15.36
CA PRO A 81 -11.83 3.38 -15.36
C PRO A 81 -12.12 4.09 -14.04
N ARG A 82 -13.00 5.10 -14.07
CA ARG A 82 -13.43 5.79 -12.85
C ARG A 82 -14.41 4.93 -12.06
N LEU A 83 -14.17 4.80 -10.76
CA LEU A 83 -15.08 4.13 -9.82
C LEU A 83 -15.88 5.12 -8.94
N PHE A 84 -15.62 6.42 -9.07
CA PHE A 84 -16.44 7.52 -8.54
C PHE A 84 -16.31 8.75 -9.45
N GLU A 85 -17.20 9.74 -9.30
CA GLU A 85 -17.39 10.82 -10.29
C GLU A 85 -16.16 11.73 -10.49
N ARG A 86 -15.34 11.90 -9.44
CA ARG A 86 -14.24 12.88 -9.41
C ARG A 86 -12.95 12.40 -10.07
N GLY A 87 -12.09 13.37 -10.38
CA GLY A 87 -10.79 13.17 -11.00
C GLY A 87 -10.78 13.26 -12.51
N GLU A 88 -9.59 13.33 -13.09
CA GLU A 88 -9.36 13.30 -14.54
C GLU A 88 -8.96 11.89 -14.99
N THR A 89 -9.37 11.45 -16.18
CA THR A 89 -8.93 10.17 -16.74
C THR A 89 -7.85 10.43 -17.77
N VAL A 90 -6.72 9.75 -17.64
CA VAL A 90 -5.57 9.85 -18.53
C VAL A 90 -5.29 8.50 -19.17
N ILE A 91 -5.23 8.49 -20.49
CA ILE A 91 -4.77 7.35 -21.29
C ILE A 91 -3.43 7.75 -21.91
N GLY A 92 -2.44 6.85 -21.86
CA GLY A 92 -1.07 7.09 -22.33
C GLY A 92 -0.02 6.95 -21.23
N ASP A 93 1.21 7.35 -21.54
CA ASP A 93 2.40 7.02 -20.72
C ASP A 93 2.76 8.08 -19.67
N ASP A 94 2.19 9.29 -19.76
CA ASP A 94 2.54 10.40 -18.85
C ASP A 94 1.29 11.05 -18.22
N PRO A 95 1.06 10.88 -16.90
CA PRO A 95 -0.01 11.55 -16.17
C PRO A 95 0.40 12.92 -15.59
N GLY A 96 1.62 13.42 -15.85
CA GLY A 96 2.21 14.54 -15.14
C GLY A 96 1.42 15.85 -15.20
N GLU A 97 0.82 16.18 -16.34
CA GLU A 97 -0.02 17.38 -16.46
C GLU A 97 -1.33 17.25 -15.67
N ALA A 98 -1.98 16.08 -15.74
CA ALA A 98 -3.19 15.80 -14.97
C ALA A 98 -2.90 15.82 -13.47
N ILE A 99 -1.75 15.30 -13.03
CA ILE A 99 -1.30 15.39 -11.63
C ILE A 99 -1.14 16.85 -11.21
N ARG A 100 -0.54 17.71 -12.05
CA ARG A 100 -0.42 19.15 -11.77
C ARG A 100 -1.78 19.84 -11.64
N ARG A 101 -2.72 19.55 -12.53
CA ARG A 101 -4.10 20.07 -12.45
C ARG A 101 -4.82 19.58 -11.19
N ALA A 102 -4.76 18.28 -10.92
CA ALA A 102 -5.38 17.66 -9.75
C ALA A 102 -4.78 18.19 -8.44
N ALA A 103 -3.49 18.53 -8.41
CA ALA A 103 -2.90 19.15 -7.24
C ALA A 103 -3.46 20.55 -6.93
N GLY A 104 -4.01 21.25 -7.92
CA GLY A 104 -4.77 22.49 -7.71
C GLY A 104 -6.25 22.28 -7.39
N ALA A 105 -6.76 21.05 -7.51
CA ALA A 105 -8.16 20.73 -7.27
C ALA A 105 -8.49 20.66 -5.77
N ASP A 106 -9.78 20.75 -5.47
CA ASP A 106 -10.35 20.50 -4.14
C ASP A 106 -11.58 19.60 -4.30
N ASP A 107 -11.32 18.35 -4.69
CA ASP A 107 -12.37 17.35 -4.88
C ASP A 107 -13.14 17.15 -3.55
N PRO A 108 -14.48 17.26 -3.58
CA PRO A 108 -15.28 17.08 -2.38
C PRO A 108 -15.17 15.64 -1.87
N GLU A 109 -15.41 15.47 -0.58
CA GLU A 109 -15.36 14.15 0.04
C GLU A 109 -16.36 13.19 -0.62
N GLN A 110 -15.88 12.00 -1.02
CA GLN A 110 -16.74 10.98 -1.64
C GLN A 110 -17.66 10.30 -0.63
N ARG A 111 -17.33 10.39 0.66
CA ARG A 111 -18.11 9.81 1.74
C ARG A 111 -18.34 10.86 2.82
N PRO A 112 -19.57 11.12 3.24
CA PRO A 112 -19.80 12.03 4.34
C PRO A 112 -19.21 11.43 5.63
N ASP A 113 -18.56 12.26 6.43
CA ASP A 113 -18.07 11.91 7.78
C ASP A 113 -19.26 11.73 8.74
N VAL A 114 -19.92 10.58 8.61
CA VAL A 114 -21.04 10.18 9.46
C VAL A 114 -20.56 9.10 10.42
N PRO A 115 -20.78 9.26 11.73
CA PRO A 115 -20.44 8.22 12.70
C PRO A 115 -21.06 6.86 12.33
N PRO A 116 -20.32 5.75 12.49
CA PRO A 116 -20.80 4.41 12.13
C PRO A 116 -21.99 3.94 12.99
N HIS A 117 -22.18 4.53 14.17
CA HIS A 117 -23.31 4.27 15.05
C HIS A 117 -23.98 5.59 15.46
N PRO A 118 -25.32 5.66 15.51
CA PRO A 118 -26.02 6.83 16.00
C PRO A 118 -25.70 7.03 17.49
N TRP A 119 -25.51 8.28 17.88
CA TRP A 119 -25.29 8.64 19.29
C TRP A 119 -26.52 8.24 20.13
N ARG A 120 -26.28 7.54 21.27
CA ARG A 120 -27.34 6.97 22.12
C ARG A 120 -27.59 7.72 23.44
N GLY A 121 -27.06 8.93 23.59
CA GLY A 121 -27.20 9.68 24.85
C GLY A 121 -26.25 9.23 25.96
N MET A 122 -26.32 9.93 27.10
CA MET A 122 -25.66 9.52 28.34
C MET A 122 -26.49 8.45 29.03
N GLY A 123 -25.85 7.37 29.49
CA GLY A 123 -26.50 6.32 30.25
C GLY A 123 -26.96 6.78 31.64
N PRO A 124 -27.79 5.98 32.34
CA PRO A 124 -28.45 6.33 33.60
C PRO A 124 -27.50 6.75 34.74
N HIS A 125 -26.23 6.38 34.66
CA HIS A 125 -25.19 6.64 35.67
C HIS A 125 -24.13 7.64 35.18
N GLY A 126 -24.43 8.48 34.19
CA GLY A 126 -23.47 9.43 33.61
C GLY A 126 -22.35 8.77 32.78
N GLN A 127 -22.44 7.46 32.56
CA GLN A 127 -21.55 6.72 31.68
C GLN A 127 -21.96 6.97 30.22
N GLY A 128 -21.02 7.34 29.35
CA GLY A 128 -21.33 7.64 27.94
C GLY A 128 -21.27 9.11 27.54
N GLY A 129 -20.25 9.85 27.99
CA GLY A 129 -20.01 11.25 27.56
C GLY A 129 -19.94 11.42 26.04
N HIS A 130 -19.95 12.67 25.55
CA HIS A 130 -19.81 12.99 24.13
C HIS A 130 -18.63 12.23 23.49
N GLY A 131 -18.91 11.14 22.75
CA GLY A 131 -17.90 10.30 22.08
C GLY A 131 -17.70 8.87 22.61
N MET A 132 -18.31 8.49 23.74
CA MET A 132 -18.19 7.13 24.28
C MET A 132 -19.27 6.20 23.68
N MET A 133 -18.96 5.63 22.50
CA MET A 133 -19.78 4.57 21.90
C MET A 133 -19.47 3.24 22.61
N GLY A 134 -20.41 2.75 23.43
CA GLY A 134 -20.22 1.53 24.23
C GLY A 134 -19.75 0.32 23.42
N GLY A 135 -18.74 -0.38 23.95
CA GLY A 135 -18.36 -1.74 23.58
C GLY A 135 -17.47 -1.94 22.35
N ASN A 136 -17.38 -0.98 21.43
CA ASN A 136 -16.59 -1.16 20.19
C ASN A 136 -16.07 0.19 19.62
N PRO A 137 -14.98 0.76 20.17
CA PRO A 137 -14.43 2.04 19.72
C PRO A 137 -14.18 2.05 18.20
N TYR A 138 -14.81 2.98 17.49
CA TYR A 138 -14.75 3.06 16.02
C TYR A 138 -15.13 1.76 15.29
N GLY A 139 -15.97 0.91 15.90
CA GLY A 139 -16.40 -0.37 15.35
C GLY A 139 -15.32 -1.46 15.36
N ARG A 140 -14.22 -1.27 16.10
CA ARG A 140 -13.14 -2.25 16.24
C ARG A 140 -13.05 -2.75 17.68
N PRO A 141 -13.01 -4.08 17.89
CA PRO A 141 -12.90 -4.61 19.24
C PRO A 141 -11.55 -4.19 19.83
N MET A 142 -11.55 -3.93 21.14
CA MET A 142 -10.30 -3.72 21.86
C MET A 142 -9.42 -4.97 21.68
N ALA A 143 -8.13 -4.75 21.40
CA ALA A 143 -7.18 -5.85 21.33
C ALA A 143 -7.16 -6.57 22.69
N MET A 144 -7.30 -7.89 22.66
CA MET A 144 -7.12 -8.72 23.84
C MET A 144 -5.66 -9.16 23.91
N THR A 145 -5.15 -9.37 25.11
CA THR A 145 -3.79 -9.85 25.30
C THR A 145 -3.68 -11.36 25.07
N ALA A 146 -2.56 -11.80 24.53
CA ALA A 146 -2.19 -13.21 24.40
C ALA A 146 -0.68 -13.38 24.64
N ASP A 147 -0.22 -14.61 24.86
CA ASP A 147 1.20 -14.91 25.05
C ASP A 147 1.97 -14.69 23.73
N ASP A 148 3.03 -13.87 23.77
CA ASP A 148 3.91 -13.61 22.62
C ASP A 148 4.71 -14.86 22.27
N ILE A 149 4.79 -15.17 20.98
CA ILE A 149 5.44 -16.39 20.46
C ILE A 149 6.96 -16.42 20.67
N ARG A 150 7.60 -15.28 20.97
CA ARG A 150 9.06 -15.17 21.14
C ARG A 150 9.49 -15.46 22.57
N ASP A 151 8.79 -14.90 23.55
CA ASP A 151 9.22 -14.86 24.95
C ASP A 151 8.10 -15.20 25.95
N GLY A 152 6.86 -15.40 25.50
CA GLY A 152 5.70 -15.68 26.34
C GLY A 152 5.18 -14.47 27.12
N LEU A 153 5.65 -13.25 26.84
CA LEU A 153 5.08 -12.05 27.45
C LEU A 153 3.67 -11.80 26.94
N THR A 154 2.78 -11.40 27.83
CA THR A 154 1.39 -11.11 27.50
C THR A 154 1.28 -9.77 26.77
N LEU A 155 1.09 -9.80 25.45
CA LEU A 155 0.98 -8.62 24.57
C LEU A 155 -0.36 -8.55 23.86
N ASP A 156 -0.80 -7.33 23.56
CA ASP A 156 -2.00 -7.06 22.77
C ASP A 156 -1.91 -7.72 21.40
N ALA A 157 -2.89 -8.58 21.08
CA ALA A 157 -3.06 -9.18 19.77
C ALA A 157 -3.97 -8.30 18.91
N TYR A 158 -3.39 -7.68 17.87
CA TYR A 158 -4.10 -6.83 16.93
C TYR A 158 -4.43 -7.58 15.65
N SER A 159 -5.72 -7.83 15.42
CA SER A 159 -6.21 -8.43 14.16
C SER A 159 -6.78 -7.36 13.23
N ALA A 160 -6.28 -7.31 12.00
CA ALA A 160 -6.78 -6.40 10.98
C ALA A 160 -6.56 -6.89 9.55
N ARG A 161 -7.31 -6.30 8.62
CA ARG A 161 -7.15 -6.47 7.18
C ARG A 161 -6.21 -5.42 6.60
N PHE A 162 -5.20 -5.86 5.86
CA PHE A 162 -4.19 -5.04 5.20
C PHE A 162 -4.31 -5.19 3.68
N GLY A 163 -4.28 -4.08 2.94
CA GLY A 163 -4.48 -4.05 1.47
C GLY A 163 -5.82 -3.44 1.05
N PRO A 164 -6.16 -3.45 -0.26
CA PRO A 164 -5.33 -3.91 -1.40
C PRO A 164 -4.30 -2.86 -1.87
N PHE A 165 -4.36 -1.64 -1.33
CA PHE A 165 -3.55 -0.50 -1.79
C PHE A 165 -2.45 -0.08 -0.80
N LEU A 166 -2.04 -0.99 0.10
CA LEU A 166 -0.97 -0.71 1.05
C LEU A 166 0.37 -0.73 0.29
N PRO A 167 1.14 0.37 0.19
CA PRO A 167 2.32 0.44 -0.69
C PRO A 167 3.44 -0.56 -0.36
N ALA A 168 3.44 -1.09 0.86
CA ALA A 168 4.33 -2.15 1.31
C ALA A 168 4.01 -3.52 0.70
N LEU A 169 2.73 -3.81 0.46
CA LEU A 169 2.25 -5.08 -0.07
C LEU A 169 2.22 -5.07 -1.61
N PRO A 170 2.27 -6.25 -2.26
CA PRO A 170 1.99 -6.34 -3.69
C PRO A 170 0.63 -5.72 -4.02
N PRO A 171 0.52 -4.97 -5.13
CA PRO A 171 -0.77 -4.41 -5.57
C PRO A 171 -1.86 -5.48 -5.59
N GLY A 172 -3.02 -5.19 -5.01
CA GLY A 172 -4.15 -6.12 -4.95
C GLY A 172 -4.11 -7.13 -3.81
N LEU A 173 -2.94 -7.41 -3.21
CA LEU A 173 -2.85 -8.39 -2.13
C LEU A 173 -3.61 -7.89 -0.90
N VAL A 174 -4.54 -8.73 -0.42
CA VAL A 174 -5.25 -8.50 0.84
C VAL A 174 -4.91 -9.61 1.82
N LEU A 175 -4.41 -9.22 3.00
CA LEU A 175 -4.06 -10.12 4.09
C LEU A 175 -4.90 -9.80 5.32
N ASP A 176 -5.49 -10.83 5.92
CA ASP A 176 -6.00 -10.75 7.29
C ASP A 176 -4.87 -11.24 8.21
N LEU A 177 -4.35 -10.33 9.03
CA LEU A 177 -3.21 -10.60 9.90
C LEU A 177 -3.60 -10.42 11.37
N THR A 178 -3.01 -11.25 12.22
CA THR A 178 -2.93 -10.98 13.66
C THR A 178 -1.47 -10.67 14.00
N MET A 179 -1.25 -9.54 14.65
CA MET A 179 0.08 -9.06 15.02
C MET A 179 0.18 -8.86 16.54
N GLN A 180 1.35 -9.14 17.10
CA GLN A 180 1.73 -8.77 18.47
C GLN A 180 2.98 -7.90 18.40
N GLY A 181 2.81 -6.61 18.69
CA GLY A 181 3.82 -5.61 18.35
C GLY A 181 4.10 -5.60 16.84
N ASP A 182 5.33 -5.93 16.46
CA ASP A 182 5.78 -6.03 15.08
C ASP A 182 5.75 -7.45 14.51
N VAL A 183 5.47 -8.48 15.32
CA VAL A 183 5.49 -9.88 14.88
C VAL A 183 4.15 -10.31 14.33
N ILE A 184 4.16 -11.00 13.20
CA ILE A 184 2.98 -11.65 12.62
C ILE A 184 2.77 -13.00 13.31
N VAL A 185 1.64 -13.15 13.99
CA VAL A 185 1.25 -14.37 14.71
C VAL A 185 0.44 -15.29 13.82
N SER A 186 -0.46 -14.73 13.02
CA SER A 186 -1.23 -15.48 12.03
C SER A 186 -1.46 -14.65 10.78
N ALA A 187 -1.62 -15.35 9.65
CA ALA A 187 -1.89 -14.73 8.36
C ALA A 187 -2.91 -15.57 7.58
N ALA A 188 -3.86 -14.90 6.94
CA ALA A 188 -4.73 -15.47 5.93
C ALA A 188 -4.69 -14.58 4.68
N ALA A 189 -4.64 -15.20 3.50
CA ALA A 189 -4.76 -14.48 2.23
C ALA A 189 -6.24 -14.34 1.91
N ALA A 190 -6.75 -13.12 1.92
CA ALA A 190 -8.13 -12.81 1.57
C ALA A 190 -8.29 -12.61 0.06
N SER A 191 -7.31 -11.99 -0.61
CA SER A 191 -7.33 -11.81 -2.07
C SER A 191 -5.89 -11.81 -2.62
N PRO A 192 -5.64 -12.43 -3.79
CA PRO A 192 -4.31 -12.49 -4.38
C PRO A 192 -3.84 -11.13 -4.93
N PRO A 193 -2.53 -10.92 -5.16
CA PRO A 193 -2.03 -9.76 -5.89
C PRO A 193 -2.67 -9.63 -7.28
N TYR A 194 -2.92 -8.41 -7.73
CA TYR A 194 -3.41 -8.12 -9.07
C TYR A 194 -2.43 -8.59 -10.15
N PRO A 195 -2.92 -9.05 -11.32
CA PRO A 195 -2.06 -9.32 -12.46
C PRO A 195 -1.32 -8.03 -12.89
N GLN A 196 -0.01 -8.13 -13.06
CA GLN A 196 0.84 -7.00 -13.49
C GLN A 196 1.44 -7.22 -14.89
N GLY A 197 1.18 -8.36 -15.51
CA GLY A 197 1.81 -8.77 -16.77
C GLY A 197 3.34 -8.97 -16.66
N PRO A 198 4.01 -9.25 -17.79
CA PRO A 198 5.46 -9.49 -17.83
C PRO A 198 6.29 -8.30 -17.33
N GLU A 199 5.80 -7.08 -17.51
CA GLU A 199 6.47 -5.87 -17.04
C GLU A 199 6.58 -5.85 -15.52
N GLY A 200 5.53 -6.22 -14.78
CA GLY A 200 5.56 -6.29 -13.32
C GLY A 200 6.56 -7.30 -12.74
N ASP A 201 6.93 -8.30 -13.53
CA ASP A 201 7.93 -9.33 -13.19
C ASP A 201 9.34 -8.98 -13.69
N ALA A 202 9.51 -7.86 -14.39
CA ALA A 202 10.79 -7.46 -14.94
C ALA A 202 11.83 -7.28 -13.80
N PRO A 203 13.04 -7.86 -13.93
CA PRO A 203 14.07 -7.78 -12.88
C PRO A 203 14.36 -6.36 -12.37
N THR A 204 14.39 -5.39 -13.28
CA THR A 204 14.63 -3.97 -12.95
C THR A 204 13.54 -3.37 -12.06
N LEU A 205 12.27 -3.73 -12.30
CA LEU A 205 11.12 -3.25 -11.52
C LEU A 205 11.00 -3.96 -10.17
N CYS A 206 11.24 -5.27 -10.14
CA CYS A 206 11.30 -6.02 -8.88
C CYS A 206 12.41 -5.48 -7.96
N ALA A 207 13.62 -5.24 -8.48
CA ALA A 207 14.70 -4.62 -7.71
C ALA A 207 14.33 -3.21 -7.24
N ALA A 208 13.80 -2.36 -8.13
CA ALA A 208 13.42 -0.98 -7.80
C ALA A 208 12.44 -0.92 -6.62
N ARG A 209 11.40 -1.75 -6.66
CA ARG A 209 10.41 -1.85 -5.58
C ARG A 209 11.05 -2.27 -4.27
N MET A 210 11.87 -3.32 -4.29
CA MET A 210 12.51 -3.84 -3.06
C MET A 210 13.45 -2.79 -2.44
N LEU A 211 14.26 -2.11 -3.26
CA LEU A 211 15.13 -1.01 -2.83
C LEU A 211 14.33 0.17 -2.25
N ARG A 212 13.20 0.52 -2.89
CA ARG A 212 12.28 1.57 -2.39
C ARG A 212 11.75 1.24 -1.01
N LEU A 213 11.33 -0.02 -0.77
CA LEU A 213 10.86 -0.47 0.55
C LEU A 213 11.96 -0.46 1.61
N MET A 214 13.22 -0.67 1.21
CA MET A 214 14.38 -0.56 2.08
C MET A 214 14.82 0.89 2.33
N GLY A 215 14.20 1.87 1.65
CA GLY A 215 14.65 3.27 1.68
C GLY A 215 16.00 3.51 1.00
N ILE A 216 16.44 2.60 0.13
CA ILE A 216 17.73 2.65 -0.55
C ILE A 216 17.55 3.27 -1.94
N GLY A 217 18.18 4.41 -2.16
CA GLY A 217 18.19 5.06 -3.46
C GLY A 217 18.96 4.27 -4.53
N PRO A 218 18.66 4.47 -5.82
CA PRO A 218 19.25 3.69 -6.92
C PRO A 218 20.79 3.77 -6.98
N ARG A 219 21.39 4.89 -6.54
CA ARG A 219 22.85 5.04 -6.48
C ARG A 219 23.51 4.11 -5.44
N ALA A 220 22.81 3.82 -4.35
CA ALA A 220 23.30 2.95 -3.29
C ALA A 220 22.95 1.47 -3.52
N ALA A 221 22.11 1.17 -4.52
CA ALA A 221 21.63 -0.19 -4.81
C ALA A 221 22.74 -1.18 -5.18
N HIS A 222 23.78 -0.71 -5.87
CA HIS A 222 24.93 -1.55 -6.26
C HIS A 222 25.98 -1.69 -5.15
N ALA A 223 25.83 -0.96 -4.04
CA ALA A 223 26.74 -1.12 -2.91
C ALA A 223 26.45 -2.44 -2.20
N ARG A 224 27.52 -3.15 -1.82
CA ARG A 224 27.42 -4.39 -1.02
C ARG A 224 26.57 -4.19 0.25
N GLY A 225 26.53 -2.96 0.79
CA GLY A 225 25.70 -2.56 1.93
C GLY A 225 24.19 -2.77 1.73
N ALA A 226 23.65 -2.59 0.52
CA ALA A 226 22.22 -2.79 0.26
C ALA A 226 21.82 -4.25 0.51
N LEU A 227 22.59 -5.20 -0.03
CA LEU A 227 22.37 -6.63 0.23
C LEU A 227 22.57 -6.97 1.72
N MET A 228 23.42 -6.23 2.44
CA MET A 228 23.68 -6.47 3.86
C MET A 228 22.52 -6.10 4.79
N ALA A 229 21.60 -5.23 4.36
CA ALA A 229 20.42 -4.84 5.13
C ALA A 229 19.32 -5.92 5.18
N LEU A 230 19.38 -6.95 4.35
CA LEU A 230 18.40 -8.05 4.35
C LEU A 230 18.80 -9.16 5.32
N PRO A 231 17.89 -9.89 5.98
CA PRO A 231 18.29 -10.99 6.88
C PRO A 231 18.97 -12.14 6.11
N LYS A 232 19.91 -12.83 6.77
CA LYS A 232 20.59 -14.02 6.23
C LYS A 232 19.60 -15.21 6.19
N GLY A 233 19.87 -16.20 5.34
CA GLY A 233 19.09 -17.45 5.29
C GLY A 233 17.71 -17.37 4.60
N SER A 234 17.16 -16.16 4.40
CA SER A 234 15.83 -15.94 3.79
C SER A 234 15.75 -16.09 2.26
N GLY A 235 16.90 -16.23 1.58
CA GLY A 235 17.00 -16.20 0.11
C GLY A 235 16.83 -14.81 -0.53
N MET A 236 16.34 -13.80 0.22
CA MET A 236 16.07 -12.45 -0.28
C MET A 236 17.30 -11.78 -0.90
N ARG A 237 18.47 -11.94 -0.28
CA ARG A 237 19.76 -11.43 -0.78
C ARG A 237 20.11 -11.97 -2.16
N ARG A 238 19.89 -13.28 -2.37
CA ARG A 238 20.16 -13.96 -3.65
C ARG A 238 19.22 -13.43 -4.73
N ARG A 239 17.92 -13.32 -4.42
CA ARG A 239 16.88 -12.83 -5.36
C ARG A 239 17.12 -11.37 -5.75
N LEU A 240 17.39 -10.48 -4.79
CA LEU A 240 17.75 -9.09 -5.08
C LEU A 240 19.04 -9.00 -5.92
N ALA A 241 20.07 -9.78 -5.58
CA ALA A 241 21.31 -9.77 -6.36
C ALA A 241 21.12 -10.28 -7.80
N ALA A 242 20.25 -11.27 -8.01
CA ALA A 242 19.88 -11.75 -9.35
C ALA A 242 19.20 -10.63 -10.15
N TRP A 243 18.21 -9.96 -9.56
CA TRP A 243 17.52 -8.85 -10.23
C TRP A 243 18.44 -7.68 -10.57
N LEU A 244 19.38 -7.34 -9.69
CA LEU A 244 20.40 -6.31 -9.95
C LEU A 244 21.34 -6.67 -11.10
N ARG A 245 21.48 -7.96 -11.44
CA ARG A 245 22.20 -8.44 -12.64
C ARG A 245 21.29 -8.59 -13.87
N GLY A 246 20.02 -8.25 -13.76
CA GLY A 246 19.03 -8.44 -14.84
C GLY A 246 18.54 -9.88 -14.99
N GLU A 247 18.80 -10.75 -14.02
CA GLU A 247 18.36 -12.15 -14.05
C GLU A 247 16.92 -12.28 -13.53
N THR A 248 16.16 -13.19 -14.13
CA THR A 248 14.79 -13.52 -13.68
C THR A 248 14.81 -14.47 -12.50
N VAL A 249 13.92 -14.26 -11.53
CA VAL A 249 13.71 -15.17 -10.40
C VAL A 249 12.49 -16.06 -10.69
N THR A 250 12.70 -17.37 -10.72
CA THR A 250 11.65 -18.38 -10.99
C THR A 250 11.23 -19.17 -9.75
N GLU A 251 11.85 -18.89 -8.60
CA GLU A 251 11.57 -19.53 -7.32
C GLU A 251 10.10 -19.33 -6.92
N SER A 252 9.41 -20.43 -6.62
CA SER A 252 8.04 -20.38 -6.10
C SER A 252 8.05 -20.10 -4.58
N PRO A 253 7.33 -19.07 -4.11
CA PRO A 253 7.19 -18.80 -2.69
C PRO A 253 6.32 -19.86 -2.00
N ALA A 254 6.49 -20.05 -0.70
CA ALA A 254 5.46 -20.70 0.11
C ALA A 254 4.21 -19.80 0.19
N PRO A 255 2.99 -20.34 0.36
CA PRO A 255 1.80 -19.51 0.55
C PRO A 255 1.95 -18.55 1.75
N PRO A 256 1.51 -17.28 1.65
CA PRO A 256 1.65 -16.32 2.75
C PRO A 256 1.16 -16.80 4.13
N PRO A 257 0.03 -17.53 4.25
CA PRO A 257 -0.41 -18.08 5.54
C PRO A 257 0.63 -18.97 6.22
N ASN A 258 1.47 -19.65 5.44
CA ASN A 258 2.51 -20.55 5.95
C ASN A 258 3.87 -19.84 6.11
N ALA A 259 4.09 -18.79 5.33
CA ALA A 259 5.39 -18.13 5.25
C ALA A 259 5.56 -16.94 6.20
N LEU A 260 4.46 -16.26 6.53
CA LEU A 260 4.47 -15.00 7.31
C LEU A 260 4.50 -15.18 8.83
N PRO A 261 3.81 -16.17 9.44
CA PRO A 261 3.87 -16.36 10.89
C PRO A 261 5.30 -16.48 11.42
N GLY A 262 5.59 -15.80 12.52
CA GLY A 262 6.92 -15.75 13.14
C GLY A 262 7.85 -14.67 12.60
N ARG A 263 7.48 -13.96 11.52
CA ARG A 263 8.28 -12.84 10.98
C ARG A 263 7.86 -11.52 11.60
N GLU A 264 8.83 -10.64 11.78
CA GLU A 264 8.56 -9.21 11.98
C GLU A 264 7.97 -8.60 10.70
N TRP A 265 7.16 -7.55 10.86
CA TRP A 265 6.49 -6.84 9.78
C TRP A 265 7.45 -6.39 8.67
N ALA A 266 8.59 -5.82 9.05
CA ALA A 266 9.59 -5.35 8.09
C ALA A 266 10.19 -6.51 7.29
N GLU A 267 10.47 -7.64 7.93
CA GLU A 267 10.96 -8.84 7.26
C GLU A 267 9.88 -9.43 6.33
N ALA A 268 8.62 -9.51 6.78
CA ALA A 268 7.50 -10.01 6.00
C ALA A 268 7.26 -9.21 4.72
N VAL A 269 7.27 -7.88 4.82
CA VAL A 269 7.12 -6.96 3.67
C VAL A 269 8.24 -7.17 2.65
N LEU A 270 9.49 -7.27 3.12
CA LEU A 270 10.64 -7.50 2.23
C LEU A 270 10.63 -8.91 1.63
N TRP A 271 10.17 -9.90 2.39
CA TRP A 271 10.03 -11.27 1.91
C TRP A 271 9.01 -11.33 0.77
N LEU A 272 7.84 -10.71 0.94
CA LEU A 272 6.83 -10.58 -0.13
C LEU A 272 7.41 -9.84 -1.34
N ALA A 273 8.08 -8.70 -1.13
CA ALA A 273 8.69 -7.94 -2.21
C ALA A 273 9.86 -8.66 -2.90
N SER A 274 10.40 -9.72 -2.30
CA SER A 274 11.50 -10.51 -2.87
C SER A 274 11.05 -11.56 -3.90
N PHE A 275 9.76 -11.62 -4.23
CA PHE A 275 9.22 -12.46 -5.30
C PHE A 275 8.53 -11.62 -6.38
N PRO A 276 8.56 -12.06 -7.66
CA PRO A 276 7.75 -11.42 -8.70
C PRO A 276 6.25 -11.50 -8.36
N PRO A 277 5.44 -10.46 -8.68
CA PRO A 277 4.00 -10.47 -8.43
C PRO A 277 3.29 -11.72 -8.95
N SER A 278 3.66 -12.23 -10.13
CA SER A 278 3.04 -13.45 -10.69
C SER A 278 3.29 -14.70 -9.83
N ARG A 279 4.47 -14.82 -9.23
CA ARG A 279 4.84 -15.97 -8.38
C ARG A 279 4.09 -15.96 -7.06
N LEU A 280 3.87 -14.79 -6.47
CA LEU A 280 3.03 -14.66 -5.29
C LEU A 280 1.56 -14.90 -5.60
N ARG A 281 1.06 -14.37 -6.73
CA ARG A 281 -0.31 -14.65 -7.17
C ARG A 281 -0.57 -16.14 -7.35
N ALA A 282 0.36 -16.87 -7.96
CA ALA A 282 0.21 -18.30 -8.21
C ALA A 282 0.08 -19.18 -6.96
N VAL A 283 0.44 -18.68 -5.76
CA VAL A 283 0.38 -19.44 -4.50
C VAL A 283 -0.67 -18.90 -3.53
N CYS A 284 -1.35 -17.82 -3.89
CA CYS A 284 -2.49 -17.29 -3.15
C CYS A 284 -3.78 -17.89 -3.71
N PRO A 285 -4.72 -18.33 -2.85
CA PRO A 285 -6.03 -18.77 -3.33
C PRO A 285 -6.73 -17.60 -4.04
N GLU A 286 -7.39 -17.88 -5.16
CA GLU A 286 -8.37 -16.94 -5.73
C GLU A 286 -9.60 -16.93 -4.81
N GLU A 287 -10.22 -15.76 -4.59
CA GLU A 287 -11.45 -15.68 -3.80
C GLU A 287 -12.49 -16.65 -4.40
N ALA A 288 -13.07 -17.50 -3.54
CA ALA A 288 -14.35 -18.10 -3.87
C ALA A 288 -15.36 -16.95 -3.91
N ALA A 289 -15.78 -16.58 -5.13
CA ALA A 289 -16.78 -15.56 -5.39
C ALA A 289 -18.09 -15.79 -4.64
#